data_AF-A0A383DYU6-F1
#
_entry.id   AF-A0A383DYU6-F1
#
_cell.length_a   1.000
_cell.length_b   1.000
_cell.length_c   1.000
_cell.angle_alpha   90.00
_cell.angle_beta   90.00
_cell.angle_gamma   90.00
#
_symmetry.space_group_name_H-M   'P 1'
#
loop_
_entity.id
_entity.type
_entity.pdbx_description
1 polymer ?
#
loop_
_entity_poly.entity_id
_entity_poly.type
_entity_poly.pdbx_seq_one_letter_code
_entity_poly.pdbx_strand_id
1 'polypeptide(L)'
;MINPTQIRNKWVDFEGAPLSMYQENTEMTERVYWGYKREYSFGLMNVGTPCNTKCFYCSQYWNPPEVIIAYPGWLTMDEIKHFLTFVPNKVIHEVGYGHHISNGEFFAHPKATEILKYFIDENFTVRGLDTNGHYVNEEQVVLMKYLLEQHSGRGEGWDKGENVVDKVENVQEGMWWGLYLHLTNYEKTKHCFELLDKHEVPYAVVI
;
A
#
# COMPACT_ATOMS: atom_id res chain seq x y z
N MET A 1 -35.84 -3.02 4.60
CA MET A 1 -34.64 -2.64 5.38
C MET A 1 -33.56 -3.67 5.11
N ILE A 2 -32.43 -3.28 4.50
CA ILE A 2 -31.35 -4.21 4.17
C ILE A 2 -30.46 -4.36 5.42
N ASN A 3 -30.17 -5.61 5.79
CA ASN A 3 -29.36 -5.94 6.96
C ASN A 3 -27.88 -5.63 6.69
N PRO A 4 -27.23 -4.71 7.42
CA PRO A 4 -25.84 -4.31 7.18
C PRO A 4 -24.81 -5.45 7.25
N THR A 5 -25.10 -6.53 7.98
CA THR A 5 -24.22 -7.72 8.06
C THR A 5 -24.25 -8.57 6.79
N GLN A 6 -25.26 -8.41 5.92
CA GLN A 6 -25.34 -9.10 4.64
C GLN A 6 -24.60 -8.37 3.51
N ILE A 7 -24.28 -7.08 3.69
CA ILE A 7 -23.55 -6.26 2.71
C ILE A 7 -22.04 -6.35 2.93
N ARG A 8 -21.57 -6.60 4.17
CA ARG A 8 -20.14 -6.54 4.50
C ARG A 8 -19.27 -7.68 3.93
N ASN A 9 -19.84 -8.78 3.45
CA ASN A 9 -19.08 -10.02 3.19
C ASN A 9 -19.37 -10.73 1.85
N LYS A 10 -19.98 -10.08 0.86
CA LYS A 10 -20.21 -10.74 -0.44
C LYS A 10 -19.29 -10.19 -1.51
N TRP A 11 -18.17 -10.91 -1.68
CA TRP A 11 -17.28 -10.84 -2.83
C TRP A 11 -18.02 -11.36 -4.07
N VAL A 12 -18.90 -10.54 -4.64
CA VAL A 12 -19.65 -10.83 -5.86
C VAL A 12 -19.50 -9.68 -6.86
N ASP A 13 -19.49 -9.97 -8.16
CA ASP A 13 -19.48 -8.93 -9.20
C ASP A 13 -20.83 -8.20 -9.32
N PHE A 14 -20.95 -7.29 -10.30
CA PHE A 14 -22.18 -6.52 -10.56
C PHE A 14 -23.38 -7.38 -10.96
N GLU A 15 -23.17 -8.65 -11.31
CA GLU A 15 -24.21 -9.64 -11.63
C GLU A 15 -24.49 -10.59 -10.45
N GLY A 16 -23.78 -10.43 -9.33
CA GLY A 16 -23.95 -11.26 -8.14
C GLY A 16 -23.19 -12.59 -8.18
N ALA A 17 -22.24 -12.76 -9.11
CA ALA A 17 -21.45 -13.99 -9.22
C ALA A 17 -20.32 -14.05 -8.19
N PRO A 18 -20.11 -15.18 -7.49
CA PRO A 18 -19.01 -15.36 -6.54
C PRO A 18 -17.63 -15.15 -7.17
N LEU A 19 -16.84 -14.26 -6.59
CA LEU A 19 -15.52 -13.85 -7.06
C LEU A 19 -14.42 -14.90 -6.75
N SER A 20 -14.44 -16.11 -7.31
CA SER A 20 -13.34 -17.10 -7.09
C SER A 20 -12.07 -16.86 -7.96
N MET A 21 -10.84 -17.07 -7.45
CA MET A 21 -9.56 -16.90 -8.19
C MET A 21 -8.51 -17.98 -8.01
N TYR A 22 -8.55 -18.97 -8.89
CA TYR A 22 -7.39 -19.83 -9.15
C TYR A 22 -6.91 -19.77 -10.60
N GLN A 23 -7.39 -18.80 -11.38
CA GLN A 23 -6.82 -18.50 -12.69
C GLN A 23 -5.93 -17.27 -12.54
N GLU A 24 -4.61 -17.49 -12.59
CA GLU A 24 -3.61 -16.46 -12.80
C GLU A 24 -3.96 -15.70 -14.07
N ASN A 25 -4.58 -14.53 -13.94
CA ASN A 25 -4.78 -13.64 -15.07
C ASN A 25 -3.50 -12.84 -15.24
N THR A 26 -2.72 -13.15 -16.26
CA THR A 26 -1.50 -12.42 -16.62
C THR A 26 -1.79 -11.05 -17.26
N GLU A 27 -3.06 -10.70 -17.43
CA GLU A 27 -3.54 -9.51 -18.14
C GLU A 27 -4.41 -8.62 -17.23
N MET A 28 -4.44 -7.32 -17.53
CA MET A 28 -5.31 -6.33 -16.90
C MET A 28 -6.78 -6.55 -17.32
N THR A 29 -7.40 -7.61 -16.81
CA THR A 29 -8.83 -7.87 -17.02
C THR A 29 -9.70 -6.78 -16.39
N GLU A 30 -10.94 -6.64 -16.83
CA GLU A 30 -11.90 -5.68 -16.27
C GLU A 30 -12.01 -5.81 -14.74
N ARG A 31 -12.01 -7.03 -14.22
CA ARG A 31 -12.08 -7.29 -12.77
C ARG A 31 -10.85 -6.79 -12.02
N VAL A 32 -9.65 -7.02 -12.56
CA VAL A 32 -8.39 -6.52 -11.98
C VAL A 32 -8.37 -4.99 -11.99
N TYR A 33 -8.78 -4.41 -13.11
CA TYR A 33 -8.90 -2.97 -13.27
C TYR A 33 -9.82 -2.34 -12.22
N TRP A 34 -11.02 -2.90 -12.02
CA TRP A 34 -11.95 -2.40 -11.00
C TRP A 34 -11.41 -2.57 -9.57
N GLY A 35 -10.63 -3.62 -9.31
CA GLY A 35 -9.89 -3.80 -8.06
C GLY A 35 -8.96 -2.62 -7.77
N TYR A 36 -8.01 -2.37 -8.67
CA TYR A 36 -7.07 -1.24 -8.50
C TYR A 36 -7.77 0.10 -8.49
N LYS A 37 -8.73 0.34 -9.38
CA LYS A 37 -9.51 1.60 -9.40
C LYS A 37 -10.17 1.86 -8.04
N ARG A 38 -10.74 0.84 -7.41
CA ARG A 38 -11.38 0.95 -6.09
C ARG A 38 -10.37 1.34 -5.02
N GLU A 39 -9.23 0.64 -4.92
CA GLU A 39 -8.18 0.96 -3.94
C GLU A 39 -7.67 2.40 -4.10
N TYR A 40 -7.32 2.77 -5.33
CA TYR A 40 -6.82 4.12 -5.62
C TYR A 40 -7.88 5.20 -5.37
N SER A 41 -9.18 4.91 -5.55
CA SER A 41 -10.26 5.84 -5.20
C SER A 41 -10.40 6.11 -3.70
N PHE A 42 -9.86 5.24 -2.86
CA PHE A 42 -9.72 5.45 -1.41
C PHE A 42 -8.35 6.00 -1.02
N GLY A 43 -7.49 6.36 -1.99
CA GLY A 43 -6.10 6.77 -1.74
C GLY A 43 -5.21 5.64 -1.22
N LEU A 44 -5.58 4.38 -1.47
CA LEU A 44 -4.77 3.21 -1.15
C LEU A 44 -4.02 2.78 -2.42
N MET A 45 -2.70 2.95 -2.40
CA MET A 45 -1.87 2.79 -3.59
C MET A 45 -1.10 1.47 -3.55
N ASN A 46 -1.31 0.63 -4.55
CA ASN A 46 -0.66 -0.67 -4.71
C ASN A 46 0.02 -0.76 -6.08
N VAL A 47 1.15 -1.47 -6.16
CA VAL A 47 1.99 -1.55 -7.38
C VAL A 47 1.98 -2.91 -8.07
N GLY A 48 1.09 -3.81 -7.66
CA GLY A 48 1.11 -5.21 -8.09
C GLY A 48 0.88 -6.14 -6.91
N THR A 49 0.93 -7.44 -7.18
CA THR A 49 0.96 -8.49 -6.15
C THR A 49 2.35 -9.08 -5.84
N PRO A 50 3.40 -8.98 -6.69
CA PRO A 50 4.65 -9.63 -6.35
C PRO A 50 5.25 -9.16 -5.02
N CYS A 51 5.67 -10.11 -4.20
CA CYS A 51 6.31 -9.85 -2.92
C CYS A 51 7.49 -10.80 -2.77
N ASN A 52 8.56 -10.32 -2.15
CA ASN A 52 9.79 -11.06 -1.90
C ASN A 52 9.77 -11.87 -0.60
N THR A 53 8.64 -11.86 0.11
CA THR A 53 8.42 -12.61 1.34
C THR A 53 7.06 -13.30 1.32
N LYS A 54 6.94 -14.38 2.09
CA LYS A 54 5.70 -15.15 2.29
C LYS A 54 5.40 -15.23 3.79
N CYS A 55 5.06 -14.09 4.39
CA CYS A 55 4.80 -14.00 5.82
C CYS A 55 3.63 -14.90 6.22
N PHE A 56 3.68 -15.55 7.38
CA PHE A 56 2.64 -16.50 7.83
C PHE A 56 1.24 -15.90 8.03
N TYR A 57 1.15 -14.57 8.10
CA TYR A 57 -0.09 -13.80 8.27
C TYR A 57 -0.49 -13.03 6.99
N CYS A 58 0.26 -13.19 5.90
CA CYS A 58 0.01 -12.46 4.66
C CYS A 58 -1.33 -12.88 4.03
N SER A 59 -2.28 -11.96 4.02
CA SER A 59 -3.60 -12.12 3.41
C SER A 59 -3.49 -12.58 1.94
N GLN A 60 -2.46 -12.15 1.20
CA GLN A 60 -2.27 -12.55 -0.19
C GLN A 60 -1.93 -14.04 -0.37
N TYR A 61 -1.21 -14.66 0.57
CA TYR A 61 -0.82 -16.07 0.47
C TYR A 61 -1.73 -17.02 1.23
N TRP A 62 -2.44 -16.54 2.25
CA TRP A 62 -3.21 -17.38 3.16
C TRP A 62 -4.72 -17.12 3.15
N ASN A 63 -5.20 -16.08 2.44
CA ASN A 63 -6.64 -15.95 2.23
C ASN A 63 -7.19 -17.10 1.39
N PRO A 64 -8.48 -17.43 1.56
CA PRO A 64 -9.14 -18.39 0.70
C PRO A 64 -9.02 -18.00 -0.79
N PRO A 65 -8.90 -18.98 -1.69
CA PRO A 65 -8.91 -18.84 -3.16
C PRO A 65 -9.93 -17.85 -3.71
N GLU A 66 -11.06 -17.70 -3.02
CA GLU A 66 -12.19 -16.89 -3.39
C GLU A 66 -12.16 -15.43 -2.93
N VAL A 67 -11.06 -14.99 -2.29
CA VAL A 67 -10.95 -13.66 -1.66
C VAL A 67 -9.81 -12.80 -2.25
N ILE A 68 -8.88 -13.33 -3.03
CA ILE A 68 -7.72 -12.61 -3.60
C ILE A 68 -8.14 -11.76 -4.84
N ILE A 69 -7.26 -11.22 -5.70
CA ILE A 69 -7.51 -10.62 -7.04
C ILE A 69 -6.27 -11.05 -7.80
N ALA A 70 -6.49 -11.70 -8.94
CA ALA A 70 -5.42 -12.28 -9.74
C ALA A 70 -4.76 -11.22 -10.62
N TYR A 71 -3.65 -10.66 -10.16
CA TYR A 71 -2.69 -9.98 -11.03
C TYR A 71 -1.26 -10.27 -10.55
N PRO A 72 -0.64 -11.40 -10.97
CA PRO A 72 0.68 -11.83 -10.51
C PRO A 72 1.83 -10.92 -11.01
N GLY A 73 1.50 -9.87 -11.78
CA GLY A 73 2.45 -8.92 -12.31
C GLY A 73 2.64 -7.69 -11.44
N TRP A 74 3.71 -6.96 -11.77
CA TRP A 74 3.87 -5.56 -11.38
C TRP A 74 3.06 -4.67 -12.32
N LEU A 75 2.42 -3.63 -11.78
CA LEU A 75 1.86 -2.59 -12.63
C LEU A 75 2.98 -1.86 -13.37
N THR A 76 2.75 -1.53 -14.63
CA THR A 76 3.62 -0.64 -15.38
C THR A 76 3.51 0.79 -14.84
N MET A 77 4.50 1.64 -15.14
CA MET A 77 4.42 3.07 -14.79
C MET A 77 3.21 3.77 -15.41
N ASP A 78 2.79 3.37 -16.62
CA ASP A 78 1.63 3.96 -17.28
C ASP A 78 0.32 3.55 -16.59
N GLU A 79 0.20 2.28 -16.17
CA GLU A 79 -0.93 1.83 -15.35
C GLU A 79 -0.96 2.53 -14.00
N ILE A 80 0.19 2.68 -13.33
CA ILE A 80 0.29 3.41 -12.06
C ILE A 80 -0.18 4.85 -12.25
N LYS A 81 0.34 5.57 -13.25
CA LYS A 81 -0.07 6.95 -13.56
C LYS A 81 -1.56 7.04 -13.86
N HIS A 82 -2.10 6.09 -14.63
CA HIS A 82 -3.52 6.01 -14.91
C HIS A 82 -4.34 5.84 -13.63
N PHE A 83 -3.99 4.89 -12.75
CA PHE A 83 -4.75 4.67 -11.51
C PHE A 83 -4.61 5.82 -10.51
N LEU A 84 -3.46 6.50 -10.48
CA LEU A 84 -3.26 7.71 -9.67
C LEU A 84 -4.24 8.84 -10.04
N THR A 85 -4.83 8.84 -11.24
CA THR A 85 -5.89 9.80 -11.59
C THR A 85 -7.19 9.61 -10.79
N PHE A 86 -7.38 8.46 -10.15
CA PHE A 86 -8.53 8.18 -9.28
C PHE A 86 -8.30 8.60 -7.82
N VAL A 87 -7.06 8.97 -7.45
CA VAL A 87 -6.73 9.36 -6.08
C VAL A 87 -7.37 10.71 -5.75
N PRO A 88 -8.25 10.78 -4.74
CA PRO A 88 -8.97 12.01 -4.42
C PRO A 88 -7.99 13.08 -3.93
N ASN A 89 -8.08 14.27 -4.51
CA ASN A 89 -7.28 15.45 -4.12
C ASN A 89 -5.76 15.21 -4.12
N LYS A 90 -5.26 14.21 -4.87
CA LYS A 90 -3.85 13.77 -4.83
C LYS A 90 -3.35 13.42 -3.42
N VAL A 91 -4.25 12.92 -2.55
CA VAL A 91 -3.90 12.44 -1.21
C VAL A 91 -3.85 10.92 -1.20
N ILE A 92 -2.65 10.37 -1.05
CA ILE A 92 -2.40 8.95 -0.83
C ILE A 92 -2.37 8.73 0.67
N HIS A 93 -3.32 7.94 1.16
CA HIS A 93 -3.41 7.58 2.57
C HIS A 93 -2.35 6.55 2.95
N GLU A 94 -2.13 5.58 2.09
CA GLU A 94 -1.16 4.51 2.36
C GLU A 94 -0.65 3.92 1.04
N VAL A 95 0.64 3.61 0.99
CA VAL A 95 1.29 2.91 -0.11
C VAL A 95 1.64 1.51 0.39
N GLY A 96 1.11 0.48 -0.26
CA GLY A 96 1.35 -0.91 0.14
C GLY A 96 0.40 -1.42 1.24
N TYR A 97 -0.83 -0.89 1.33
CA TYR A 97 -1.82 -1.33 2.32
C TYR A 97 -2.46 -2.69 1.97
N GLY A 98 -2.38 -3.65 2.89
CA GLY A 98 -2.63 -5.08 2.62
C GLY A 98 -4.04 -5.66 2.86
N HIS A 99 -5.08 -4.86 3.06
CA HIS A 99 -6.36 -5.37 3.59
C HIS A 99 -7.46 -5.68 2.57
N HIS A 100 -7.36 -5.17 1.33
CA HIS A 100 -8.50 -5.16 0.41
C HIS A 100 -8.27 -5.78 -0.96
N ILE A 101 -7.10 -6.42 -1.12
CA ILE A 101 -6.66 -7.28 -2.22
C ILE A 101 -5.61 -6.62 -3.15
N SER A 102 -4.57 -7.40 -3.48
CA SER A 102 -3.43 -7.08 -4.35
C SER A 102 -2.42 -6.14 -3.72
N ASN A 103 -1.56 -6.69 -2.86
CA ASN A 103 -0.51 -5.95 -2.19
C ASN A 103 0.83 -6.70 -2.23
N GLY A 104 1.64 -6.32 -3.21
CA GLY A 104 3.05 -6.69 -3.30
C GLY A 104 3.96 -5.80 -2.46
N GLU A 105 5.23 -6.17 -2.35
CA GLU A 105 6.22 -5.32 -1.66
C GLU A 105 6.59 -4.11 -2.55
N PHE A 106 6.22 -2.91 -2.13
CA PHE A 106 6.47 -1.68 -2.91
C PHE A 106 7.94 -1.53 -3.33
N PHE A 107 8.89 -1.74 -2.40
CA PHE A 107 10.31 -1.55 -2.68
C PHE A 107 10.96 -2.70 -3.46
N ALA A 108 10.25 -3.82 -3.67
CA ALA A 108 10.66 -4.85 -4.61
C ALA A 108 10.29 -4.50 -6.06
N HIS A 109 9.45 -3.48 -6.27
CA HIS A 109 9.08 -3.03 -7.61
C HIS A 109 10.28 -2.40 -8.33
N PRO A 110 10.60 -2.79 -9.58
CA PRO A 110 11.78 -2.31 -10.31
C PRO A 110 11.76 -0.79 -10.58
N LYS A 111 10.59 -0.16 -10.44
CA LYS A 111 10.38 1.28 -10.61
C LYS A 111 10.08 2.04 -9.32
N ALA A 112 10.26 1.44 -8.13
CA ALA A 112 9.93 2.08 -6.85
C ALA A 112 10.48 3.52 -6.73
N THR A 113 11.75 3.74 -7.08
CA THR A 113 12.36 5.09 -7.08
C THR A 113 11.71 6.05 -8.07
N GLU A 114 11.34 5.58 -9.27
CA GLU A 114 10.66 6.40 -10.29
C GLU A 114 9.25 6.80 -9.83
N ILE A 115 8.56 5.91 -9.14
CA ILE A 115 7.23 6.15 -8.56
C ILE A 115 7.30 7.22 -7.46
N LEU A 116 8.25 7.11 -6.53
CA LEU A 116 8.43 8.11 -5.47
C LEU A 116 8.73 9.50 -6.03
N LYS A 117 9.59 9.58 -7.06
CA LYS A 117 9.86 10.84 -7.77
C LYS A 117 8.61 11.40 -8.44
N TYR A 118 7.81 10.55 -9.06
CA TYR A 118 6.54 10.97 -9.66
C TYR A 118 5.57 11.56 -8.62
N PHE A 119 5.48 10.99 -7.43
CA PHE A 119 4.67 11.57 -6.35
C PHE A 119 5.10 12.99 -6.00
N ILE A 120 6.42 13.21 -5.89
CA ILE A 120 7.00 14.53 -5.60
C ILE A 120 6.70 15.51 -6.74
N ASP A 121 7.02 15.13 -7.98
CA ASP A 121 6.87 15.99 -9.16
C ASP A 121 5.41 16.41 -9.38
N GLU A 122 4.47 15.51 -9.09
CA GLU A 122 3.03 15.76 -9.23
C GLU A 122 2.38 16.33 -7.97
N ASN A 123 3.15 16.65 -6.92
CA ASN A 123 2.66 17.20 -5.66
C ASN A 123 1.60 16.31 -4.99
N PHE A 124 1.79 15.00 -5.00
CA PHE A 124 1.00 14.10 -4.16
C PHE A 124 1.36 14.30 -2.69
N THR A 125 0.34 14.27 -1.85
CA THR A 125 0.51 14.06 -0.42
C THR A 125 0.56 12.56 -0.17
N VAL A 126 1.58 12.09 0.54
CA VAL A 126 1.68 10.71 1.01
C VAL A 126 1.63 10.71 2.53
N ARG A 127 0.67 9.99 3.11
CA ARG A 127 0.51 9.91 4.57
C ARG A 127 1.20 8.70 5.18
N GLY A 128 1.21 7.59 4.47
CA GLY A 128 1.79 6.34 4.94
C GLY A 128 2.52 5.58 3.84
N LEU A 129 3.55 4.83 4.23
CA LEU A 129 4.24 3.84 3.42
C LEU A 129 4.45 2.54 4.22
N ASP A 130 3.95 1.42 3.70
CA ASP A 130 4.17 0.07 4.22
C ASP A 130 5.32 -0.63 3.46
N THR A 131 6.27 -1.21 4.18
CA THR A 131 7.35 -2.03 3.58
C THR A 131 7.91 -3.07 4.53
N ASN A 132 8.44 -4.18 4.00
CA ASN A 132 9.29 -5.10 4.76
C ASN A 132 10.77 -4.66 4.87
N GLY A 133 11.15 -3.60 4.14
CA GLY A 133 12.48 -3.00 4.18
C GLY A 133 13.59 -3.79 3.50
N HIS A 134 13.35 -4.95 2.91
CA HIS A 134 14.42 -5.83 2.41
C HIS A 134 15.21 -5.27 1.22
N TYR A 135 14.63 -4.33 0.46
CA TYR A 135 15.23 -3.75 -0.75
C TYR A 135 15.30 -2.22 -0.73
N VAL A 136 15.09 -1.63 0.44
CA VAL A 136 15.16 -0.18 0.61
C VAL A 136 16.61 0.26 0.49
N ASN A 137 16.85 1.26 -0.35
CA ASN A 137 18.16 1.89 -0.49
C ASN A 137 18.17 3.34 0.03
N GLU A 138 19.36 3.93 0.08
CA GLU A 138 19.54 5.27 0.63
C GLU A 138 18.80 6.37 -0.13
N GLU A 139 18.77 6.32 -1.47
CA GLU A 139 18.02 7.30 -2.27
C GLU A 139 16.52 7.24 -1.93
N GLN A 140 15.97 6.02 -1.82
CA GLN A 140 14.58 5.81 -1.45
C GLN A 140 14.26 6.33 -0.06
N VAL A 141 15.16 6.17 0.92
CA VAL A 141 14.99 6.73 2.27
C VAL A 141 14.90 8.26 2.23
N VAL A 142 15.77 8.92 1.46
CA VAL A 142 15.73 10.38 1.31
C VAL A 142 14.41 10.84 0.66
N LEU A 143 13.95 10.12 -0.37
CA LEU A 143 12.67 10.43 -1.03
C LEU A 143 11.47 10.21 -0.11
N MET A 144 11.45 9.10 0.65
CA MET A 144 10.41 8.83 1.65
C MET A 144 10.36 9.93 2.70
N LYS A 145 11.52 10.31 3.25
CA LYS A 145 11.63 11.41 4.23
C LYS A 145 11.01 12.68 3.66
N TYR A 146 11.41 13.06 2.45
CA TYR A 146 10.88 14.25 1.80
C TYR A 146 9.34 14.19 1.65
N LEU A 147 8.79 13.07 1.17
CA LEU A 147 7.35 12.90 0.99
C LEU A 147 6.58 12.98 2.31
N LEU A 148 7.07 12.31 3.35
CA LEU A 148 6.41 12.24 4.65
C LEU A 148 6.54 13.55 5.45
N GLU A 149 7.61 14.34 5.23
CA GLU A 149 7.80 15.65 5.86
C GLU A 149 6.96 16.78 5.22
N GLN A 150 6.57 16.66 3.96
CA GLN A 150 5.83 17.72 3.26
C GLN A 150 4.31 17.66 3.55
N HIS A 151 3.84 18.62 4.35
CA HIS A 151 2.52 19.27 4.33
C HIS A 151 1.19 18.47 4.21
N SER A 152 1.14 17.18 4.57
CA SER A 152 -0.06 16.54 5.18
C SER A 152 0.12 15.04 5.55
N GLY A 153 1.36 14.53 5.57
CA GLY A 153 1.73 13.20 6.07
C GLY A 153 2.39 13.18 7.46
N ARG A 154 2.67 14.34 8.05
CA ARG A 154 3.19 14.46 9.42
C ARG A 154 2.03 14.46 10.43
N GLY A 155 1.59 13.27 10.84
CA GLY A 155 0.51 13.11 11.82
C GLY A 155 0.99 13.44 13.24
N GLU A 156 0.08 13.59 14.20
CA GLU A 156 0.42 13.93 15.60
C GLU A 156 1.41 12.94 16.27
N GLY A 157 1.57 11.73 15.73
CA GLY A 157 2.50 10.70 16.20
C GLY A 157 3.87 10.63 15.51
N TRP A 158 4.08 11.35 14.40
CA TRP A 158 5.30 11.25 13.56
C TRP A 158 6.57 11.57 14.34
N ASP A 159 6.58 12.68 15.09
CA ASP A 159 7.74 13.13 15.87
C ASP A 159 8.10 12.20 17.03
N LYS A 160 7.20 11.27 17.39
CA LYS A 160 7.36 10.34 18.52
C LYS A 160 7.53 8.89 18.09
N GLY A 161 7.36 8.56 16.81
CA GLY A 161 7.29 7.17 16.34
C GLY A 161 6.12 6.39 16.95
N GLU A 162 5.05 7.10 17.34
CA GLU A 162 3.90 6.53 18.06
C GLU A 162 2.68 6.38 17.13
N ASN A 163 1.88 5.34 17.36
CA ASN A 163 0.62 5.14 16.63
C ASN A 163 -0.48 6.07 17.13
N VAL A 164 -0.55 7.28 16.58
CA VAL A 164 -1.62 8.25 16.87
C VAL A 164 -2.52 8.40 15.64
N VAL A 165 -3.76 7.94 15.76
CA VAL A 165 -4.80 8.07 14.74
C VAL A 165 -5.36 9.48 14.80
N ASP A 166 -5.16 10.27 13.74
CA ASP A 166 -5.73 11.60 13.66
C ASP A 166 -7.26 11.52 13.44
N LYS A 167 -8.02 12.35 14.16
CA LYS A 167 -9.48 12.43 14.03
C LYS A 167 -9.84 13.32 12.84
N VAL A 168 -9.42 12.92 11.64
CA VAL A 168 -9.82 13.63 10.43
C VAL A 168 -11.19 13.12 10.00
N GLU A 169 -12.20 13.99 10.04
CA GLU A 169 -13.51 13.69 9.44
C GLU A 169 -13.31 13.24 7.98
N ASN A 170 -13.82 12.05 7.64
CA ASN A 170 -13.74 11.36 6.33
C ASN A 170 -12.54 10.43 6.09
N VAL A 171 -11.67 10.19 7.07
CA VAL A 171 -10.74 9.05 7.05
C VAL A 171 -11.29 8.02 8.03
N GLN A 172 -11.37 6.74 7.62
CA GLN A 172 -11.73 5.68 8.57
C GLN A 172 -10.79 5.77 9.78
N GLU A 173 -11.38 5.88 10.97
CA GLU A 173 -10.67 5.82 12.25
C GLU A 173 -9.68 4.63 12.22
N GLY A 174 -8.37 4.89 12.27
CA GLY A 174 -7.36 3.83 12.46
C GLY A 174 -6.10 3.90 11.60
N MET A 175 -6.01 4.75 10.57
CA MET A 175 -4.83 4.78 9.69
C MET A 175 -3.77 5.75 10.22
N TRP A 176 -2.59 5.20 10.56
CA TRP A 176 -1.42 5.94 11.01
C TRP A 176 -0.74 6.67 9.87
N TRP A 177 0.05 7.67 10.22
CA TRP A 177 0.80 8.46 9.27
C TRP A 177 2.29 8.25 9.51
N GLY A 178 2.99 7.69 8.52
CA GLY A 178 4.44 7.55 8.51
C GLY A 178 4.95 6.29 7.79
N LEU A 179 6.16 5.84 8.14
CA LEU A 179 6.75 4.62 7.58
C LEU A 179 6.50 3.38 8.47
N TYR A 180 5.76 2.41 7.95
CA TYR A 180 5.50 1.13 8.58
C TYR A 180 6.47 0.08 8.08
N LEU A 181 7.21 -0.50 9.02
CA LEU A 181 8.17 -1.55 8.74
C LEU A 181 7.64 -2.90 9.23
N HIS A 182 7.12 -3.70 8.30
CA HIS A 182 6.74 -5.08 8.57
C HIS A 182 7.99 -5.92 8.82
N LEU A 183 8.24 -6.30 10.08
CA LEU A 183 9.42 -7.07 10.44
C LEU A 183 9.21 -8.55 10.12
N THR A 184 9.44 -8.90 8.86
CA THR A 184 9.27 -10.26 8.37
C THR A 184 10.54 -11.10 8.49
N ASN A 185 11.71 -10.46 8.48
CA ASN A 185 13.01 -11.08 8.70
C ASN A 185 14.05 -10.04 9.15
N TYR A 186 14.50 -10.11 10.42
CA TYR A 186 15.42 -9.13 10.99
C TYR A 186 16.72 -8.98 10.19
N GLU A 187 17.39 -10.07 9.83
CA GLU A 187 18.67 -10.02 9.12
C GLU A 187 18.57 -9.33 7.76
N LYS A 188 17.45 -9.55 7.05
CA LYS A 188 17.21 -8.89 5.76
C LYS A 188 16.80 -7.43 5.93
N THR A 189 16.08 -7.08 7.00
CA THR A 189 15.62 -5.71 7.26
C THR A 189 16.68 -4.84 7.94
N LYS A 190 17.73 -5.42 8.52
CA LYS A 190 18.77 -4.71 9.30
C LYS A 190 19.33 -3.46 8.61
N HIS A 191 19.69 -3.59 7.33
CA HIS A 191 20.23 -2.45 6.57
C HIS A 191 19.24 -1.28 6.45
N CYS A 192 17.94 -1.57 6.38
CA CYS A 192 16.91 -0.55 6.31
C CYS A 192 16.84 0.23 7.63
N PHE A 193 16.90 -0.44 8.79
CA PHE A 193 17.02 0.23 10.08
C PHE A 193 18.22 1.18 10.13
N GLU A 194 19.40 0.71 9.73
CA GLU A 194 20.62 1.52 9.72
C GLU A 194 20.49 2.76 8.82
N LEU A 195 19.81 2.64 7.67
CA LEU A 195 19.54 3.77 6.78
C LEU A 195 18.51 4.74 7.38
N LEU A 196 17.42 4.24 7.95
CA LEU A 196 16.39 5.09 8.57
C LEU A 196 16.96 5.87 9.75
N ASP A 197 17.76 5.21 10.61
CA ASP A 197 18.42 5.85 11.75
C ASP A 197 19.44 6.89 11.27
N LYS A 198 20.25 6.59 10.25
CA LYS A 198 21.22 7.53 9.65
C LYS A 198 20.57 8.81 9.15
N HIS A 199 19.35 8.70 8.60
CA HIS A 199 18.61 9.81 8.02
C HIS A 199 17.55 10.39 8.96
N GLU A 200 17.50 9.93 10.22
CA GLU A 200 16.54 10.38 11.24
C GLU A 200 15.08 10.29 10.76
N VAL A 201 14.73 9.20 10.06
CA VAL A 201 13.36 8.96 9.59
C VAL A 201 12.62 8.15 10.65
N PRO A 202 11.53 8.67 11.26
CA PRO A 202 10.75 7.91 12.21
C PRO A 202 9.98 6.78 11.51
N TYR A 203 9.91 5.63 12.16
CA TYR A 203 9.19 4.45 11.66
C TYR A 203 8.51 3.71 12.80
N ALA A 204 7.45 2.97 12.46
CA ALA A 204 6.79 2.03 13.35
C ALA A 204 7.11 0.60 12.90
N VAL A 205 7.59 -0.24 13.83
CA VAL A 205 7.78 -1.67 13.55
C VAL A 205 6.49 -2.41 13.83
N VAL A 206 6.01 -3.16 12.83
CA VAL A 206 4.76 -3.93 12.90
C VAL A 206 4.99 -5.37 12.46
N ILE A 207 4.08 -6.26 12.89
CA ILE A 207 3.99 -7.65 12.42
C ILE A 207 2.67 -7.76 11.66
#